data_AF-V6KWU2-F1
#
_entry.id   AF-V6KWU2-F1
#
_cell.length_a   1.000
_cell.length_b   1.000
_cell.length_c   1.000
_cell.angle_alpha   90.00
_cell.angle_beta   90.00
_cell.angle_gamma   90.00
#
_symmetry.space_group_name_H-M   'P 1'
#
loop_
_entity.id
_entity.type
_entity.pdbx_description
1 polymer ?
#
loop_
_entity_poly.entity_id
_entity_poly.type
_entity_poly.pdbx_seq_one_letter_code
_entity_poly.pdbx_strand_id
1 'polypeptide(L)' 'MIDGGYNPGNAGDVDFGSAVERASLITPVPGGVGPMTIATLLEQTVAAAARQLGA' A
#
# COMPACT_ATOMS: atom_id res chain seq x y z
N MET A 1 -4.34 -9.25 6.85
CA MET A 1 -3.66 -8.17 7.58
C MET A 1 -3.01 -7.24 6.57
N ILE A 2 -3.25 -5.94 6.71
CA ILE A 2 -2.66 -4.91 5.85
C ILE A 2 -1.69 -4.10 6.72
N ASP A 3 -0.45 -3.99 6.26
CA ASP A 3 0.63 -3.25 6.90
C ASP A 3 0.99 -2.05 6.02
N GLY A 4 0.69 -0.85 6.52
CA GLY A 4 0.97 0.42 5.85
C GLY A 4 2.28 1.08 6.29
N GLY A 5 2.98 0.47 7.25
CA GLY A 5 4.20 0.98 7.83
C GLY A 5 5.40 0.87 6.91
N TYR A 6 6.35 1.78 7.08
CA TYR A 6 7.68 1.64 6.51
C TYR A 6 8.73 2.25 7.44
N ASN A 7 9.55 1.38 8.02
CA ASN A 7 10.54 1.69 9.03
C ASN A 7 11.96 1.35 8.52
N PRO A 8 13.03 1.94 9.11
CA PRO A 8 14.41 1.60 8.78
C PRO A 8 14.67 0.09 8.84
N GLY A 9 15.48 -0.43 7.93
CA GLY A 9 15.69 -1.87 7.78
C GLY A 9 14.62 -2.58 6.96
N ASN A 10 13.80 -1.83 6.20
CA ASN A 10 12.74 -2.35 5.32
C ASN A 10 11.66 -3.14 6.07
N ALA A 11 11.33 -2.69 7.29
CA ALA A 11 10.31 -3.32 8.13
C ALA A 11 8.98 -2.57 8.06
N GLY A 12 7.87 -3.30 8.21
CA GLY A 12 6.54 -2.71 8.39
C GLY A 12 6.26 -2.31 9.84
N ASP A 13 5.01 -1.99 10.16
CA ASP A 13 4.57 -1.70 11.53
C ASP A 13 4.28 -2.98 12.33
N VAL A 14 4.17 -4.11 11.65
CA VAL A 14 3.83 -5.39 12.27
C VAL A 14 5.00 -6.37 12.15
N ASP A 15 5.20 -7.18 13.19
CA ASP A 15 6.06 -8.35 13.11
C ASP A 15 5.47 -9.40 12.15
N PHE A 16 6.12 -9.56 11.00
CA PHE A 16 5.68 -10.49 9.95
C PHE A 16 5.63 -11.95 10.45
N GLY A 17 6.58 -12.34 11.32
CA GLY A 17 6.72 -13.72 11.78
C GLY A 17 5.52 -14.18 12.62
N SER A 18 5.15 -13.42 13.64
CA SER A 18 3.97 -13.75 14.44
C SER A 18 2.65 -13.52 13.70
N ALA A 19 2.61 -12.56 12.77
CA ALA A 19 1.37 -12.22 12.09
C ALA A 19 0.98 -13.21 10.98
N VAL A 20 1.95 -13.81 10.28
CA VAL A 20 1.66 -14.78 9.21
C VAL A 20 1.00 -16.06 9.75
N GLU A 21 1.22 -16.41 11.02
CA GLU A 21 0.58 -17.56 11.66
C GLU A 21 -0.93 -17.37 11.86
N ARG A 22 -1.38 -16.11 11.97
CA ARG A 22 -2.79 -15.78 12.27
C ARG A 22 -3.53 -15.20 11.07
N ALA A 23 -2.83 -14.50 10.18
CA ALA A 23 -3.44 -13.83 9.06
C ALA A 23 -3.70 -14.80 7.90
N SER A 24 -4.92 -14.78 7.35
CA SER A 24 -5.23 -15.53 6.12
C SER A 24 -4.50 -14.98 4.89
N LEU A 25 -4.22 -13.68 4.89
CA LEU A 25 -3.42 -12.96 3.89
C LEU A 25 -2.65 -11.84 4.59
N ILE A 26 -1.44 -11.52 4.14
CA ILE A 26 -0.59 -10.49 4.71
C ILE A 26 0.09 -9.68 3.58
N THR A 27 0.11 -8.36 3.70
CA THR A 27 0.86 -7.51 2.76
C THR A 27 2.34 -7.48 3.15
N PRO A 28 3.28 -7.80 2.24
CA PRO A 28 4.69 -7.73 2.55
C PRO A 28 5.16 -6.28 2.66
N VAL A 29 6.14 -6.05 3.52
CA VAL A 29 6.92 -4.81 3.53
C VAL A 29 8.39 -5.21 3.34
N PRO A 30 9.07 -4.72 2.29
CA PRO A 30 8.59 -3.81 1.24
C PRO A 30 7.68 -4.50 0.19
N GLY A 31 6.97 -3.69 -0.61
CA GLY A 31 6.26 -4.16 -1.81
C GLY A 31 4.75 -4.35 -1.70
N GLY A 32 4.16 -4.16 -0.52
CA GLY A 32 2.72 -4.24 -0.28
C GLY A 32 2.00 -2.91 -0.56
N VAL A 33 1.73 -2.15 0.50
CA VAL A 33 0.89 -0.95 0.42
C VAL A 33 1.58 0.21 -0.32
N GLY A 34 2.90 0.36 -0.20
CA GLY A 34 3.66 1.47 -0.80
C GLY A 34 3.43 1.66 -2.31
N PRO A 35 3.65 0.64 -3.15
CA PRO A 35 3.39 0.73 -4.59
C PRO A 35 1.93 1.05 -4.92
N MET A 36 0.98 0.49 -4.17
CA MET A 36 -0.45 0.74 -4.38
C MET A 36 -0.82 2.19 -4.03
N THR A 37 -0.27 2.77 -2.97
CA THR A 37 -0.50 4.18 -2.61
C THR A 37 -0.11 5.12 -3.75
N ILE A 38 1.06 4.88 -4.36
CA ILE A 38 1.53 5.69 -5.51
C ILE A 38 0.59 5.52 -6.70
N ALA A 39 0.26 4.27 -7.05
CA ALA A 39 -0.62 3.97 -8.18
C ALA A 39 -2.01 4.62 -8.00
N THR A 40 -2.61 4.49 -6.81
CA THR A 40 -3.93 5.06 -6.50
C THR A 40 -3.91 6.58 -6.56
N LEU A 41 -2.86 7.24 -6.03
CA LEU A 41 -2.73 8.69 -6.16
C LEU A 41 -2.70 9.13 -7.62
N LEU A 42 -1.94 8.43 -8.46
CA LEU A 42 -1.86 8.73 -9.89
C LEU A 42 -3.18 8.49 -10.60
N GLU A 43 -3.87 7.39 -10.31
CA GLU A 43 -5.20 7.09 -10.85
C GLU A 43 -6.20 8.20 -10.50
N GLN A 44 -6.23 8.62 -9.23
CA GLN A 44 -7.12 9.69 -8.77
C GLN A 44 -6.76 11.03 -9.43
N THR A 45 -5.48 11.31 -9.63
CA THR A 45 -4.99 12.52 -10.32
C THR A 45 -5.43 12.53 -11.78
N VAL A 46 -5.27 11.41 -12.50
CA VAL A 46 -5.73 11.27 -13.89
C VAL A 46 -7.24 11.43 -13.99
N ALA A 47 -8.00 10.77 -13.11
CA ALA A 47 -9.45 10.89 -13.08
C ALA A 47 -9.92 12.32 -12.78
N ALA A 48 -9.22 13.05 -11.90
CA ALA A 48 -9.52 14.45 -11.61
C ALA A 48 -9.24 15.35 -12.82
N ALA A 49 -8.11 15.16 -13.51
CA ALA A 49 -7.76 15.91 -14.71
C ALA A 49 -8.77 15.66 -15.85
N ALA A 50 -9.18 14.40 -16.08
CA ALA A 50 -10.20 14.06 -17.06
C ALA A 50 -11.54 14.78 -16.78
N ARG A 51 -12.00 14.79 -15.53
CA ARG A 51 -13.21 15.51 -15.12
C ARG A 51 -13.11 17.02 -15.32
N GLN A 52 -11.95 17.62 -15.11
CA GLN A 52 -11.74 19.06 -15.33
C GLN A 52 -11.78 19.44 -16.81
N LEU A 53 -11.39 18.52 -17.69
CA LEU A 53 -11.41 18.70 -19.14
C LEU A 53 -12.77 18.35 -19.77
N GLY A 54 -13.76 17.93 -18.98
CA GLY A 54 -15.11 17.62 -19.45
C GLY A 54 -15.23 16.31 -20.21
N ALA A 55 -14.29 15.37 -20.00
CA ALA A 55 -14.38 14.00 -20.51
C ALA A 55 -15.34 13.13 -19.68
#